data_AF-A0A3P3T9B1-F1
#
_entry.id   AF-A0A3P3T9B1-F1
#
_cell.length_a   1.000
_cell.length_b   1.000
_cell.length_c   1.000
_cell.angle_alpha   90.00
_cell.angle_beta   90.00
_cell.angle_gamma   90.00
#
_symmetry.space_group_name_H-M   'P 1'
#
loop_
_entity.id
_entity.type
_entity.pdbx_description
1 polymer ?
#
loop_
_entity_poly.entity_id
_entity_poly.type
_entity_poly.pdbx_seq_one_letter_code
_entity_poly.pdbx_strand_id
1 'polypeptide(L)'
;MPNYVVEDETQETCSMIYDRPGFSPWVIEVVNMKNEDMFTGVFRTAFSGGRECEQFVLMPAKADFTLLTIQIFKNGDVLFSNQIPATVEVKKQKKRIVIQSHADIEVSSSGTISILTHPSEF
;
A
#
# COMPACT_ATOMS: atom_id res chain seq x y z
N MET A 1 26.43 -30.39 -14.08
CA MET A 1 25.51 -29.65 -13.19
C MET A 1 25.62 -28.19 -13.57
N PRO A 2 24.54 -27.52 -13.98
CA PRO A 2 24.60 -26.08 -14.21
C PRO A 2 24.73 -25.37 -12.87
N ASN A 3 25.74 -24.49 -12.76
CA ASN A 3 25.92 -23.59 -11.63
C ASN A 3 24.90 -22.45 -11.79
N TYR A 4 23.94 -22.36 -10.88
CA TYR A 4 23.11 -21.18 -10.75
C TYR A 4 23.87 -20.18 -9.89
N VAL A 5 24.29 -19.08 -10.51
CA VAL A 5 24.70 -17.88 -9.79
C VAL A 5 23.40 -17.21 -9.39
N VAL A 6 23.06 -17.27 -8.10
CA VAL A 6 22.02 -16.42 -7.54
C VAL A 6 22.65 -15.03 -7.45
N GLU A 7 22.36 -14.18 -8.43
CA GLU A 7 22.63 -12.76 -8.29
C GLU A 7 21.66 -12.25 -7.23
N ASP A 8 22.19 -11.94 -6.03
CA ASP A 8 21.48 -11.16 -5.02
C ASP A 8 21.26 -9.77 -5.62
N GLU A 9 20.19 -9.61 -6.41
CA GLU A 9 19.59 -8.32 -6.64
C GLU A 9 19.09 -7.85 -5.26
N THR A 10 19.91 -7.06 -4.58
CA THR A 10 19.43 -6.21 -3.48
C THR A 10 18.36 -5.30 -4.06
N GLN A 11 17.10 -5.78 -4.09
CA GLN A 11 15.95 -4.94 -4.37
C GLN A 11 16.01 -3.80 -3.36
N GLU A 12 16.31 -2.60 -3.83
CA GLU A 12 16.16 -1.40 -3.03
C GLU A 12 14.69 -1.35 -2.60
N THR A 13 14.43 -1.78 -1.36
CA THR A 13 13.08 -1.77 -0.80
C THR A 13 12.71 -0.33 -0.53
N CYS A 14 12.14 0.33 -1.53
CA CYS A 14 11.55 1.65 -1.38
C CYS A 14 10.33 1.54 -0.45
N SER A 15 10.29 2.41 0.57
CA SER A 15 9.21 2.45 1.55
C SER A 15 8.68 3.87 1.70
N MET A 16 7.39 4.06 1.44
CA MET A 16 6.70 5.33 1.66
C MET A 16 5.96 5.31 2.99
N ILE A 17 6.14 6.35 3.81
CA ILE A 17 5.49 6.48 5.12
C ILE A 17 4.44 7.59 5.09
N TYR A 18 3.23 7.25 5.50
CA TYR A 18 2.08 8.16 5.59
C TYR A 18 1.59 8.21 7.04
N ASP A 19 1.54 9.42 7.60
CA ASP A 19 0.89 9.70 8.87
C ASP A 19 -0.11 10.86 8.74
N ARG A 20 -1.06 10.92 9.69
CA ARG A 20 -1.97 12.06 9.82
C ARG A 20 -2.03 12.50 11.27
N PRO A 21 -1.09 13.38 11.68
CA PRO A 21 -1.07 13.92 13.03
C PRO A 21 -2.43 14.55 13.39
N GLY A 22 -2.97 14.19 14.56
CA GLY A 22 -4.18 14.81 15.13
C GLY A 22 -5.49 14.05 14.93
N PHE A 23 -5.58 13.05 14.04
CA PHE A 23 -6.76 12.17 13.96
C PHE A 23 -6.53 10.84 14.66
N SER A 24 -5.43 10.14 14.32
CA SER A 24 -5.04 8.90 14.98
C SER A 24 -3.51 8.79 15.10
N PRO A 25 -2.99 7.97 16.02
CA PRO A 25 -1.56 7.70 16.12
C PRO A 25 -1.09 6.64 15.11
N TRP A 26 -1.94 6.25 14.14
CA TRP A 26 -1.59 5.20 13.20
C TRP A 26 -0.70 5.72 12.08
N VAL A 27 0.31 4.91 11.76
CA VAL A 27 1.23 5.13 10.64
C VAL A 27 1.00 4.05 9.60
N ILE A 28 0.96 4.43 8.33
CA ILE A 28 0.85 3.52 7.20
C ILE A 28 2.17 3.54 6.44
N GLU A 29 2.73 2.37 6.20
CA GLU A 29 4.00 2.18 5.50
C GLU A 29 3.74 1.33 4.25
N VAL A 30 4.08 1.82 3.06
CA VAL A 30 3.93 1.11 1.79
C VAL A 30 5.31 0.69 1.32
N VAL A 31 5.52 -0.60 1.11
CA VAL A 31 6.81 -1.22 0.78
C VAL A 31 6.75 -1.89 -0.59
N ASN A 32 7.88 -1.91 -1.29
CA ASN A 32 8.07 -2.55 -2.60
C ASN A 32 7.19 -1.95 -3.72
N MET A 33 6.87 -0.66 -3.60
CA MET A 33 6.17 0.07 -4.64
C MET A 33 7.18 1.02 -5.28
N LYS A 34 7.71 0.63 -6.44
CA LYS A 34 8.76 1.37 -7.16
C LYS A 34 8.26 2.75 -7.57
N ASN A 35 9.11 3.77 -7.43
CA ASN A 35 8.85 5.15 -7.85
C ASN A 35 7.78 5.89 -7.00
N GLU A 36 8.20 6.50 -5.90
CA GLU A 36 7.32 7.24 -4.96
C GLU A 36 6.51 8.34 -5.66
N ASP A 37 7.08 8.99 -6.68
CA ASP A 37 6.42 10.09 -7.41
C ASP A 37 5.21 9.62 -8.25
N MET A 38 5.05 8.31 -8.45
CA MET A 38 3.93 7.74 -9.19
C MET A 38 2.71 7.47 -8.32
N PHE A 39 2.82 7.55 -6.99
CA PHE A 39 1.75 7.18 -6.07
C PHE A 39 1.52 8.26 -5.03
N THR A 40 0.26 8.38 -4.61
CA THR A 40 -0.18 9.31 -3.60
C THR A 40 -1.01 8.56 -2.57
N GLY A 41 -0.61 8.69 -1.30
CA GLY A 41 -1.42 8.30 -0.16
C GLY A 41 -2.20 9.49 0.40
N VAL A 42 -3.50 9.35 0.57
CA VAL A 42 -4.37 10.40 1.09
C VAL A 42 -5.16 9.89 2.30
N PHE A 43 -5.14 10.66 3.37
CA PHE A 43 -6.01 10.42 4.52
C PHE A 43 -7.24 11.32 4.50
N ARG A 44 -8.38 10.78 4.92
CA ARG A 44 -9.62 11.53 5.14
C ARG A 44 -10.43 10.92 6.29
N THR A 45 -11.33 11.70 6.85
CA THR A 45 -12.36 11.18 7.75
C THR A 45 -13.48 10.58 6.89
N ALA A 46 -13.97 9.39 7.25
CA ALA A 46 -15.02 8.70 6.51
C ALA A 46 -16.01 8.00 7.46
N PHE A 47 -17.14 7.57 6.92
CA PHE A 47 -18.12 6.74 7.62
C PHE A 47 -18.28 5.40 6.91
N SER A 48 -18.13 4.31 7.65
CA SER A 48 -18.24 2.94 7.14
C SER A 48 -19.07 2.11 8.11
N GLY A 49 -20.15 1.49 7.61
CA GLY A 49 -21.09 0.73 8.45
C GLY A 49 -21.68 1.56 9.61
N GLY A 50 -21.97 2.84 9.39
CA GLY A 50 -22.52 3.75 10.40
C GLY A 50 -21.52 4.22 11.47
N ARG A 51 -20.23 3.88 11.35
CA ARG A 51 -19.18 4.29 12.29
C ARG A 51 -18.18 5.23 11.61
N GLU A 52 -17.78 6.26 12.32
CA GLU A 52 -16.71 7.16 11.91
C GLU A 52 -15.36 6.43 11.95
N CYS A 53 -14.54 6.62 10.91
CA CYS A 53 -13.20 6.04 10.80
C CYS A 53 -12.23 7.00 10.10
N GLU A 54 -10.94 6.79 10.31
CA GLU A 54 -9.91 7.31 9.43
C GLU A 54 -9.84 6.43 8.20
N GLN A 55 -9.88 7.02 7.02
CA GLN A 55 -9.68 6.31 5.78
C GLN A 55 -8.40 6.80 5.10
N PHE A 56 -7.49 5.85 4.85
CA PHE A 56 -6.36 6.03 3.96
C PHE A 56 -6.68 5.44 2.59
N VAL A 57 -6.29 6.14 1.54
CA VAL A 57 -6.44 5.72 0.15
C VAL A 57 -5.08 5.83 -0.52
N LEU A 58 -4.63 4.72 -1.12
CA LEU A 58 -3.48 4.71 -2.01
C LEU A 58 -3.97 4.73 -3.45
N MET A 59 -3.46 5.65 -4.24
CA MET A 59 -3.82 5.86 -5.63
C MET A 59 -2.61 6.30 -6.45
N PRO A 60 -2.62 6.18 -7.78
CA PRO A 60 -1.57 6.77 -8.59
C PRO A 60 -1.68 8.29 -8.61
N ALA A 61 -0.54 8.97 -8.72
CA ALA A 61 -0.46 10.42 -8.78
C ALA A 61 -1.15 11.03 -10.02
N LYS A 62 -1.24 10.26 -11.13
CA LYS A 62 -1.75 10.72 -12.42
C LYS A 62 -3.09 10.09 -12.85
N ALA A 63 -3.76 9.36 -11.95
CA ALA A 63 -5.03 8.71 -12.28
C ALA A 63 -6.00 8.71 -11.11
N ASP A 64 -7.30 8.82 -11.41
CA ASP A 64 -8.37 8.93 -10.42
C ASP A 64 -9.03 7.56 -10.15
N PHE A 65 -8.25 6.62 -9.62
CA PHE A 65 -8.77 5.35 -9.13
C PHE A 65 -8.00 4.90 -7.90
N THR A 66 -8.61 4.01 -7.12
CA THR A 66 -8.04 3.52 -5.86
C THR A 66 -7.35 2.17 -6.05
N LEU A 67 -6.09 2.08 -5.62
CA LEU A 67 -5.34 0.82 -5.55
C LEU A 67 -5.67 0.08 -4.26
N LEU A 68 -5.67 0.79 -3.14
CA LEU A 68 -5.89 0.21 -1.82
C LEU A 68 -6.58 1.22 -0.91
N THR A 69 -7.49 0.73 -0.07
CA THR A 69 -8.11 1.52 0.99
C THR A 69 -7.88 0.85 2.34
N ILE A 70 -7.54 1.64 3.35
CA ILE A 70 -7.51 1.21 4.75
C ILE A 70 -8.48 2.07 5.54
N GLN A 71 -9.30 1.45 6.37
CA GLN A 71 -10.20 2.10 7.31
C GLN A 71 -9.80 1.73 8.73
N ILE A 72 -9.51 2.73 9.55
CA ILE A 72 -9.08 2.59 10.93
C ILE A 72 -10.15 3.19 11.84
N PHE A 73 -10.79 2.34 12.63
CA PHE A 73 -11.86 2.76 13.54
C PHE A 73 -11.29 3.19 14.90
N LYS A 74 -12.05 4.01 15.63
CA LYS A 74 -11.65 4.51 16.97
C LYS A 74 -11.31 3.41 17.98
N ASN A 75 -11.93 2.23 17.86
CA ASN A 75 -11.64 1.07 18.70
C ASN A 75 -10.36 0.30 18.29
N GLY A 76 -9.68 0.72 17.22
CA GLY A 76 -8.48 0.08 16.68
C GLY A 76 -8.75 -1.10 15.75
N ASP A 77 -10.01 -1.33 15.36
CA ASP A 77 -10.31 -2.23 14.25
C ASP A 77 -9.81 -1.62 12.94
N VAL A 78 -9.33 -2.50 12.06
CA VAL A 78 -8.80 -2.11 10.75
C VAL A 78 -9.51 -2.97 9.70
N LEU A 79 -10.08 -2.30 8.70
CA LEU A 79 -10.57 -2.94 7.48
C LEU A 79 -9.72 -2.46 6.31
N PHE A 80 -9.52 -3.31 5.31
CA PHE A 80 -8.84 -2.91 4.10
C PHE A 80 -9.49 -3.57 2.88
N SER A 81 -9.36 -2.91 1.74
CA SER A 81 -9.73 -3.43 0.43
C SER A 81 -8.58 -3.16 -0.52
N ASN A 82 -8.24 -4.15 -1.34
CA ASN A 82 -7.08 -4.10 -2.21
C ASN A 82 -7.48 -4.51 -3.63
N GLN A 83 -7.06 -3.71 -4.61
CA GLN A 83 -7.24 -3.97 -6.04
C GLN A 83 -5.94 -4.43 -6.72
N ILE A 84 -4.84 -4.47 -5.97
CA ILE A 84 -3.53 -4.95 -6.43
C ILE A 84 -3.08 -6.15 -5.60
N PRO A 85 -2.13 -6.96 -6.09
CA PRO A 85 -1.46 -7.96 -5.28
C PRO A 85 -0.61 -7.29 -4.20
N ALA A 86 -1.15 -7.19 -2.98
CA ALA A 86 -0.41 -6.70 -1.82
C ALA A 86 -0.90 -7.36 -0.52
N THR A 87 0.03 -7.55 0.42
CA THR A 87 -0.26 -8.02 1.77
C THR A 87 -0.38 -6.82 2.71
N VAL A 88 -1.36 -6.86 3.63
CA VAL A 88 -1.55 -5.83 4.65
C VAL A 88 -1.29 -6.43 6.03
N GLU A 89 -0.24 -5.98 6.71
CA GLU A 89 0.14 -6.41 8.06
C GLU A 89 -0.24 -5.33 9.08
N VAL A 90 -1.06 -5.68 10.08
CA VAL A 90 -1.54 -4.74 11.10
C VAL A 90 -0.82 -4.95 12.43
N LYS A 91 0.12 -4.07 12.77
CA LYS A 91 0.88 -4.08 14.03
C LYS A 91 0.19 -3.21 15.09
N LYS A 92 -0.87 -3.74 15.70
CA LYS A 92 -1.73 -3.00 16.67
C LYS A 92 -0.96 -2.33 17.81
N GLN A 93 0.04 -3.00 18.39
CA GLN A 93 0.84 -2.46 19.50
C GLN A 93 1.68 -1.26 19.08
N LYS A 94 2.19 -1.27 17.84
CA LYS A 94 3.02 -0.19 17.27
C LYS A 94 2.18 0.88 16.56
N LYS A 95 0.85 0.71 16.51
CA LYS A 95 -0.07 1.52 15.69
C LYS A 95 0.47 1.71 14.27
N ARG A 96 0.93 0.62 13.66
CA ARG A 96 1.51 0.64 12.32
C ARG A 96 0.81 -0.36 11.42
N ILE A 97 0.54 0.04 10.18
CA ILE A 97 0.05 -0.84 9.14
C ILE A 97 1.08 -0.85 8.01
N VAL A 98 1.52 -2.04 7.62
CA VAL A 98 2.50 -2.22 6.54
C VAL A 98 1.78 -2.83 5.35
N ILE A 99 1.86 -2.16 4.20
CA ILE A 99 1.35 -2.63 2.91
C ILE A 99 2.55 -3.08 2.11
N GLN A 100 2.66 -4.37 1.79
CA GLN A 100 3.73 -4.91 0.98
C GLN A 100 3.20 -5.25 -0.41
N SER A 101 3.62 -4.50 -1.43
CA SER A 101 3.28 -4.80 -2.83
C SER A 101 4.05 -6.01 -3.32
N HIS A 102 3.35 -6.87 -4.08
CA HIS A 102 3.92 -8.07 -4.75
C HIS A 102 3.89 -7.96 -6.27
N ALA A 103 3.54 -6.78 -6.78
CA ALA A 103 3.47 -6.51 -8.20
C ALA A 103 4.12 -5.16 -8.51
N ASP A 104 4.72 -5.10 -9.70
CA ASP A 104 5.07 -3.84 -10.31
C ASP A 104 3.79 -3.25 -10.94
N ILE A 105 3.53 -1.98 -10.65
CA ILE A 105 2.34 -1.27 -11.13
C ILE A 105 2.80 -0.19 -12.08
N GLU A 106 2.41 -0.33 -13.34
CA GLU A 106 2.65 0.68 -14.36
C GLU A 106 1.34 1.41 -14.65
N VAL A 107 1.42 2.75 -14.70
CA VAL A 107 0.29 3.60 -15.05
C VAL A 107 0.63 4.32 -16.34
N SER A 108 -0.05 3.93 -17.41
CA SER A 108 0.09 4.56 -18.72
C SER A 108 -0.43 6.00 -18.71
N SER A 109 -0.02 6.78 -19.71
CA SER A 109 -0.50 8.15 -19.91
C SER A 109 -2.00 8.26 -20.18
N SER A 110 -2.65 7.17 -20.60
CA SER A 110 -4.11 7.07 -20.76
C SER A 110 -4.84 6.66 -19.48
N GLY A 111 -4.13 6.42 -18.37
CA GLY A 111 -4.69 5.98 -17.10
C GLY A 111 -4.96 4.47 -17.01
N THR A 112 -4.57 3.68 -18.01
CA THR A 112 -4.64 2.22 -17.97
C THR A 112 -3.55 1.67 -17.05
N ILE A 113 -3.92 0.69 -16.21
CA ILE A 113 -3.03 0.02 -15.27
C ILE A 113 -2.54 -1.29 -15.87
N SER A 114 -1.23 -1.50 -15.85
CA SER A 114 -0.64 -2.81 -16.04
C SER A 114 -0.09 -3.29 -14.71
N ILE A 115 -0.63 -4.42 -14.24
CA ILE A 115 -0.14 -5.10 -13.04
C ILE A 115 0.77 -6.23 -13.51
N LEU A 116 2.07 -6.05 -13.32
CA LEU A 116 3.06 -7.05 -13.61
C LEU A 116 3.34 -7.83 -12.33
N THR A 117 2.67 -8.98 -12.20
CA THR A 117 2.91 -9.89 -11.08
C THR A 117 4.19 -10.67 -11.36
N HIS A 118 5.15 -10.57 -10.44
CA HIS A 118 6.26 -11.50 -10.44
C HIS A 118 5.72 -12.86 -10.00
N PRO A 119 6.01 -13.96 -10.73
CA PRO A 119 5.72 -15.29 -10.22
C PRO A 119 6.45 -15.41 -8.89
N SER A 120 5.70 -15.55 -7.81
CA SER A 120 6.25 -15.81 -6.49
C SER A 120 7.07 -17.09 -6.59
N GLU A 121 8.39 -16.98 -6.46
CA GLU A 121 9.28 -18.10 -6.24
C GLU A 121 8.88 -18.72 -4.89
N PHE A 122 8.06 -19.77 -4.95
CA PHE A 122 7.74 -20.67 -3.84
C PHE A 122 8.55 -21.95 -3.99
#